data_AF-A0A5C6YYN4-F1
#
_entry.id   AF-A0A5C6YYN4-F1
#
_cell.length_a   1.000
_cell.length_b   1.000
_cell.length_c   1.000
_cell.angle_alpha   90.00
_cell.angle_beta   90.00
_cell.angle_gamma   90.00
#
_symmetry.space_group_name_H-M   'P 1'
#
loop_
_entity.id
_entity.type
_entity.pdbx_description
1 polymer ?
#
loop_
_entity_poly.entity_id
_entity_poly.type
_entity_poly.pdbx_seq_one_letter_code
_entity_poly.pdbx_strand_id
1 'polypeptide(L)'
;TALPSGIAAARARLDDELASPASLTDLAREAGLSRFQFLRAFTRATGLPPHAYLVQRRLQRARRLIGLGTPLAEAAAASGFCDQSHLTRHFVRCFGIPPGVYAAALR
;
A
#
# COMPACT_ATOMS: atom_id res chain seq x y z
N THR A 1 22.59 3.50 -2.05
CA THR A 1 22.39 4.17 -3.34
C THR A 1 21.10 4.97 -3.28
N ALA A 2 21.13 6.27 -3.58
CA ALA A 2 19.92 7.08 -3.64
C ALA A 2 18.99 6.57 -4.74
N LEU A 3 17.67 6.61 -4.51
CA LEU A 3 16.67 6.26 -5.51
C LEU A 3 16.78 7.23 -6.70
N PRO A 4 16.67 6.76 -7.95
CA PRO A 4 16.49 7.67 -9.09
C PRO A 4 15.30 8.60 -8.82
N SER A 5 15.43 9.88 -9.13
CA SER A 5 14.45 10.92 -8.77
C SER A 5 13.03 10.56 -9.19
N GLY A 6 12.84 10.02 -10.40
CA GLY A 6 11.53 9.57 -10.89
C GLY A 6 10.92 8.42 -10.08
N ILE A 7 11.74 7.48 -9.59
CA ILE A 7 11.27 6.37 -8.75
C ILE A 7 10.97 6.86 -7.33
N ALA A 8 11.79 7.78 -6.81
CA ALA A 8 11.54 8.40 -5.50
C ALA A 8 10.21 9.17 -5.50
N ALA A 9 9.94 9.96 -6.54
CA ALA A 9 8.69 10.69 -6.72
C ALA A 9 7.50 9.74 -6.85
N ALA A 10 7.59 8.70 -7.69
CA ALA A 10 6.53 7.72 -7.84
C ALA A 10 6.21 6.97 -6.52
N ARG A 11 7.25 6.66 -5.73
CA ARG A 11 7.06 6.06 -4.40
C ARG A 11 6.33 7.03 -3.46
N ALA A 12 6.73 8.31 -3.41
CA ALA A 12 6.07 9.31 -2.58
C ALA A 12 4.59 9.46 -2.95
N ARG A 13 4.25 9.48 -4.24
CA ARG A 13 2.85 9.51 -4.68
C ARG A 13 2.05 8.30 -4.22
N LEU A 14 2.61 7.10 -4.34
CA LEU A 14 1.97 5.88 -3.82
C LEU A 14 1.79 5.91 -2.31
N ASP A 15 2.63 6.63 -1.57
CA ASP A 15 2.53 6.79 -0.12
C ASP A 15 1.42 7.78 0.29
N ASP A 16 1.23 8.83 -0.50
CA ASP A 16 0.27 9.90 -0.24
C ASP A 16 -1.15 9.53 -0.74
N GLU A 17 -1.24 8.77 -1.83
CA GLU A 17 -2.48 8.49 -2.56
C GLU A 17 -3.00 7.06 -2.31
N LEU A 18 -3.04 6.62 -1.05
CA LEU A 18 -3.36 5.22 -0.73
C LEU A 18 -4.76 4.79 -1.20
N ALA A 19 -5.78 5.65 -1.10
CA ALA A 19 -7.15 5.29 -1.48
C ALA A 19 -7.38 5.35 -3.00
N SER A 20 -6.80 6.35 -3.65
CA SER A 20 -6.97 6.61 -5.08
C SER A 20 -5.60 6.82 -5.74
N PRO A 21 -4.81 5.75 -5.89
CA PRO A 21 -3.43 5.86 -6.37
C PRO A 21 -3.38 6.26 -7.84
N ALA A 22 -2.37 7.05 -8.22
CA ALA A 22 -2.00 7.24 -9.62
C ALA A 22 -1.86 5.92 -10.38
N SER A 23 -2.26 5.92 -11.66
CA SER A 23 -2.15 4.73 -12.48
C SER A 23 -0.68 4.37 -12.73
N LEU A 24 -0.40 3.08 -12.98
CA LEU A 24 0.95 2.63 -13.33
C LEU A 24 1.49 3.35 -14.58
N THR A 25 0.60 3.70 -15.51
CA THR A 25 0.95 4.43 -16.74
C THR A 25 1.37 5.86 -16.41
N ASP A 26 0.67 6.54 -15.51
CA ASP A 26 1.01 7.90 -15.10
C ASP A 26 2.34 7.95 -14.36
N LEU A 27 2.54 7.04 -13.40
CA LEU A 27 3.79 6.93 -12.65
C LEU A 27 4.99 6.64 -13.57
N ALA A 28 4.80 5.78 -14.58
CA ALA A 28 5.84 5.48 -15.55
C ALA A 28 6.15 6.69 -16.45
N ARG A 29 5.12 7.38 -16.94
CA ARG A 29 5.23 8.59 -17.76
C ARG A 29 5.97 9.70 -17.03
N GLU A 30 5.62 9.95 -15.77
CA GLU A 30 6.27 10.96 -14.93
C GLU A 30 7.74 10.62 -14.65
N ALA A 31 8.07 9.33 -14.54
CA ALA A 31 9.44 8.87 -14.41
C ALA A 31 10.24 8.88 -15.73
N GLY A 32 9.62 9.23 -16.87
CA GLY A 32 10.25 9.19 -18.19
C GLY A 32 10.54 7.77 -18.68
N LEU A 33 9.77 6.77 -18.22
CA LEU A 33 10.00 5.35 -18.49
C LEU A 33 8.80 4.71 -19.20
N SER A 34 9.07 3.69 -20.01
CA SER A 34 8.00 2.74 -20.36
C SER A 34 7.49 2.01 -19.11
N ARG A 35 6.24 1.51 -19.14
CA ARG A 35 5.66 0.73 -18.02
C ARG A 35 6.55 -0.43 -17.56
N PHE A 36 7.19 -1.13 -18.52
CA PHE A 36 8.06 -2.27 -18.20
C PHE A 36 9.39 -1.84 -17.57
N GLN A 37 10.00 -0.76 -18.06
CA GLN A 37 11.18 -0.17 -17.41
C GLN A 37 10.85 0.33 -16.01
N PHE A 38 9.70 1.00 -15.85
CA PHE A 38 9.23 1.48 -14.56
C PHE A 38 9.02 0.35 -13.57
N LEU A 39 8.31 -0.73 -13.95
CA LEU A 39 8.08 -1.89 -13.10
C LEU A 39 9.41 -2.48 -12.58
N ARG A 40 10.38 -2.68 -13.48
CA ARG A 40 11.69 -3.22 -13.12
C ARG A 40 12.49 -2.25 -12.24
N ALA A 41 12.52 -0.97 -12.61
CA ALA A 41 13.26 0.06 -11.89
C ALA A 41 12.70 0.26 -10.47
N PHE A 42 11.37 0.34 -10.34
CA PHE A 42 10.67 0.45 -9.06
C PHE A 42 10.92 -0.79 -8.19
N THR A 43 10.77 -1.99 -8.75
CA THR A 43 11.00 -3.24 -7.99
C THR A 43 12.46 -3.36 -7.53
N ARG A 44 13.42 -3.01 -8.38
CA ARG A 44 14.84 -2.97 -7.99
C ARG A 44 15.12 -1.96 -6.88
N ALA A 45 14.38 -0.86 -6.86
CA ALA A 45 14.52 0.22 -5.90
C ALA A 45 13.85 -0.06 -4.54
N THR A 46 12.69 -0.70 -4.53
CA THR A 46 11.85 -0.86 -3.33
C THR A 46 11.76 -2.30 -2.84
N GLY A 47 12.22 -3.27 -3.64
CA GLY A 47 12.05 -4.70 -3.43
C GLY A 47 10.66 -5.23 -3.82
N LEU A 48 9.71 -4.36 -4.21
CA LEU A 48 8.33 -4.74 -4.49
C LEU A 48 7.80 -4.12 -5.79
N PRO A 49 6.99 -4.85 -6.56
CA PRO A 49 6.19 -4.25 -7.63
C PRO A 49 5.27 -3.15 -7.07
N PRO A 50 4.93 -2.09 -7.84
CA PRO A 50 4.13 -0.96 -7.38
C PRO A 50 2.82 -1.33 -6.69
N HIS A 51 2.05 -2.28 -7.26
CA HIS A 51 0.80 -2.74 -6.63
C HIS A 51 1.04 -3.44 -5.29
N ALA A 52 2.06 -4.30 -5.19
CA ALA A 52 2.40 -4.98 -3.95
C ALA A 52 2.89 -4.00 -2.87
N TYR A 53 3.68 -3.00 -3.29
CA TYR A 53 4.11 -1.89 -2.44
C TYR A 53 2.91 -1.12 -1.90
N LEU A 54 1.98 -0.71 -2.77
CA LEU A 54 0.75 -0.02 -2.36
C LEU A 54 -0.04 -0.85 -1.35
N VAL A 55 -0.30 -2.12 -1.62
CA VAL A 55 -1.02 -3.01 -0.68
C VAL A 55 -0.31 -3.08 0.67
N GLN A 56 1.03 -3.17 0.69
CA GLN A 56 1.80 -3.15 1.93
C GLN A 56 1.60 -1.85 2.71
N ARG A 57 1.62 -0.69 2.03
CA ARG A 57 1.38 0.62 2.65
C ARG A 57 -0.05 0.75 3.19
N ARG A 58 -1.05 0.26 2.44
CA ARG A 58 -2.44 0.19 2.90
C ARG A 58 -2.57 -0.67 4.17
N LEU A 59 -1.92 -1.84 4.21
CA LEU A 59 -1.91 -2.72 5.38
C LEU A 59 -1.25 -2.07 6.60
N GLN A 60 -0.13 -1.37 6.41
CA GLN A 60 0.53 -0.65 7.50
C GLN A 60 -0.36 0.44 8.09
N ARG A 61 -1.06 1.21 7.23
CA ARG A 61 -2.03 2.22 7.67
C ARG A 61 -3.22 1.58 8.39
N ALA A 62 -3.79 0.50 7.85
CA ALA A 62 -4.90 -0.20 8.48
C ALA A 62 -4.51 -0.73 9.86
N ARG A 63 -3.34 -1.37 9.98
CA ARG A 63 -2.82 -1.86 11.26
C ARG A 63 -2.69 -0.74 12.29
N ARG A 64 -2.19 0.43 11.90
CA ARG A 64 -2.09 1.60 12.78
C ARG A 64 -3.48 2.08 13.23
N LEU A 65 -4.44 2.22 12.32
CA LEU A 65 -5.79 2.67 12.65
C LEU A 65 -6.51 1.69 13.59
N ILE A 66 -6.39 0.39 13.32
CA ILE A 66 -6.94 -0.65 14.20
C ILE A 66 -6.33 -0.55 15.61
N GLY A 67 -5.02 -0.32 15.72
CA GLY A 67 -4.37 -0.11 17.01
C GLY A 67 -4.75 1.17 17.74
N LEU A 68 -5.36 2.13 17.06
CA LEU A 68 -5.97 3.33 17.66
C LEU A 68 -7.46 3.12 17.98
N GLY A 69 -7.99 1.91 17.80
CA GLY A 69 -9.38 1.57 18.09
C GLY A 69 -10.38 1.88 16.97
N THR A 70 -9.91 2.26 15.77
CA THR A 70 -10.80 2.52 14.63
C THR A 70 -11.58 1.24 14.23
N PRO A 71 -12.91 1.32 14.01
CA PRO A 71 -13.70 0.19 13.51
C PRO A 71 -13.13 -0.40 12.21
N LEU A 72 -13.21 -1.72 12.04
CA LEU A 72 -12.52 -2.41 10.93
C LEU A 72 -12.98 -1.93 9.54
N ALA A 73 -14.27 -1.64 9.38
CA ALA A 73 -14.81 -1.10 8.13
C ALA A 73 -14.27 0.30 7.81
N GLU A 74 -14.20 1.17 8.82
CA GLU A 74 -13.62 2.51 8.69
C GLU A 74 -12.11 2.45 8.42
N ALA A 75 -11.39 1.57 9.13
CA ALA A 75 -9.96 1.35 8.91
C ALA A 75 -9.67 0.84 7.49
N ALA A 76 -10.55 -0.01 6.93
CA ALA A 76 -10.44 -0.47 5.54
C ALA A 76 -10.58 0.70 4.55
N ALA A 77 -11.66 1.48 4.67
CA ALA A 77 -11.92 2.62 3.79
C ALA A 77 -10.80 3.69 3.90
N ALA A 78 -10.43 4.07 5.12
CA ALA A 78 -9.40 5.09 5.39
C ALA A 78 -7.99 4.65 4.98
N SER A 79 -7.78 3.36 4.74
CA SER A 79 -6.52 2.80 4.24
C SER A 79 -6.56 2.46 2.76
N GLY A 80 -7.67 2.67 2.06
CA GLY A 80 -7.80 2.43 0.62
C GLY A 80 -8.18 1.00 0.21
N PHE A 81 -8.69 0.18 1.13
CA PHE A 81 -9.36 -1.07 0.74
C PHE A 81 -10.80 -0.78 0.32
N CYS A 82 -11.32 -1.53 -0.66
CA CYS A 82 -12.70 -1.35 -1.13
C CYS A 82 -13.75 -1.67 -0.07
N ASP A 83 -13.44 -2.62 0.81
CA ASP A 83 -14.30 -3.03 1.92
C ASP A 83 -13.47 -3.77 3.00
N GLN A 84 -14.13 -4.09 4.11
CA GLN A 84 -13.52 -4.82 5.23
C GLN A 84 -13.09 -6.25 4.86
N SER A 85 -13.81 -6.93 3.97
CA SER A 85 -13.48 -8.29 3.54
C SER A 85 -12.20 -8.31 2.72
N HIS A 86 -11.99 -7.30 1.87
CA HIS A 86 -10.77 -7.09 1.12
C HIS A 86 -9.58 -6.80 2.04
N LEU A 87 -9.75 -5.90 3.03
CA LEU A 87 -8.75 -5.71 4.09
C LEU A 87 -8.42 -7.05 4.77
N THR A 88 -9.43 -7.79 5.21
CA THR A 88 -9.27 -9.05 5.95
C THR A 88 -8.43 -10.06 5.19
N ARG A 89 -8.72 -10.28 3.89
CA ARG A 89 -7.95 -11.20 3.03
C ARG A 89 -6.47 -10.83 2.98
N HIS A 90 -6.16 -9.55 2.76
CA HIS A 90 -4.77 -9.10 2.71
C HIS A 90 -4.09 -9.11 4.08
N PHE A 91 -4.83 -8.78 5.14
CA PHE A 91 -4.31 -8.72 6.50
C PHE A 91 -3.93 -10.12 6.99
N VAL A 92 -4.78 -11.14 6.78
CA VAL A 92 -4.47 -12.54 7.09
C VAL A 92 -3.26 -13.00 6.29
N ARG A 93 -3.21 -12.71 4.97
CA ARG A 93 -2.07 -13.10 4.13
C ARG A 93 -0.74 -12.48 4.59
N CYS A 94 -0.76 -11.27 5.14
CA CYS A 94 0.44 -10.55 5.55
C CYS A 94 0.86 -10.81 7.01
N PHE A 95 -0.10 -10.98 7.92
CA PHE A 95 0.12 -11.02 9.37
C PHE A 95 -0.28 -12.35 10.02
N GLY A 96 -0.88 -13.28 9.27
CA GLY A 96 -1.25 -14.60 9.74
C GLY A 96 -2.50 -14.66 10.62
N ILE A 97 -3.08 -13.52 11.00
CA ILE A 97 -4.27 -13.44 11.85
C ILE A 97 -5.32 -12.48 11.26
N PRO A 98 -6.62 -12.67 11.55
CA PRO A 98 -7.64 -11.72 11.16
C PRO A 98 -7.50 -10.36 11.89
N PRO A 99 -7.87 -9.24 11.25
CA PRO A 99 -7.75 -7.92 11.87
C PRO A 99 -8.64 -7.76 13.11
N GLY A 100 -9.76 -8.49 13.21
CA GLY A 100 -10.59 -8.49 14.42
C GLY A 100 -9.93 -9.17 15.62
N VAL A 101 -9.19 -10.26 15.37
CA VAL A 101 -8.37 -10.91 16.40
C VAL A 101 -7.24 -9.99 16.85
N TYR A 102 -6.56 -9.35 15.89
CA TYR A 102 -5.55 -8.34 16.17
C TYR A 102 -6.10 -7.17 17.02
N ALA A 103 -7.27 -6.64 16.66
CA ALA A 103 -7.93 -5.55 17.39
C ALA A 103 -8.29 -5.95 18.83
N ALA A 104 -8.80 -7.17 19.04
CA ALA A 104 -9.16 -7.66 20.36
C ALA A 104 -7.94 -7.82 21.28
N ALA A 105 -6.79 -8.23 20.73
CA ALA A 105 -5.54 -8.40 21.49
C ALA A 105 -4.89 -7.08 21.93
N LEU A 106 -5.34 -5.93 21.42
CA LEU A 106 -4.84 -4.60 21.77
C LEU A 106 -5.70 -3.86 22.80
N ARG A 107 -6.83 -4.45 23.20
CA ARG A 107 -7.70 -3.94 24.26
C ARG A 107 -7.27 -4.49 25.61
#